data_AF-A0A447JAG3-F1
#
_entry.id   AF-A0A447JAG3-F1
#
_cell.length_a   1.000
_cell.length_b   1.000
_cell.length_c   1.000
_cell.angle_alpha   90.00
_cell.angle_beta   90.00
_cell.angle_gamma   90.00
#
_symmetry.space_group_name_H-M   'P 1'
#
loop_
_entity.id
_entity.type
_entity.pdbx_description
1 polymer ?
#
loop_
_entity_poly.entity_id
_entity_poly.type
_entity_poly.pdbx_seq_one_letter_code
_entity_poly.pdbx_strand_id
1 'polypeptide(L)'
;MYESNKAEHLPGKYRVSVVVNEKKMESRTLEFKAATEAQRAKMGESLVPCLSRVQLEDMGVRIDSFPALKMAPPEACVAFDDIIPQAASHFDFADQTLIMSFPQAAMKQTARGTVPESQWDEGVNALLVDYNFSGSNASYDAHDSETSYNSDSYYLNLRSGMNLGHGGYVTIAPGRETTVTTHGITLAHP
;
A
#
# COMPACT_ATOMS: atom_id res chain seq x y z
N MET A 1 25.64 45.36 -15.94
CA MET A 1 24.29 44.85 -16.29
C MET A 1 24.47 43.41 -16.71
N TYR A 2 24.27 42.45 -15.80
CA TYR A 2 24.32 41.03 -16.18
C TYR A 2 22.94 40.65 -16.72
N GLU A 3 22.83 40.52 -18.04
CA GLU A 3 21.71 39.80 -18.64
C GLU A 3 21.86 38.33 -18.25
N SER A 4 21.02 37.88 -17.33
CA SER A 4 20.82 36.46 -17.07
C SER A 4 20.13 35.89 -18.31
N ASN A 5 20.92 35.38 -19.25
CA ASN A 5 20.42 34.56 -20.34
C ASN A 5 19.71 33.37 -19.72
N LYS A 6 18.37 33.39 -19.69
CA LYS A 6 17.58 32.19 -19.42
C LYS A 6 18.05 31.14 -20.42
N ALA A 7 18.63 30.06 -19.94
CA ALA A 7 19.01 28.94 -20.79
C ALA A 7 17.76 28.45 -21.54
N GLU A 8 17.69 28.74 -22.83
CA GLU A 8 16.64 28.22 -23.70
C GLU A 8 17.04 26.79 -24.09
N HIS A 9 16.42 25.83 -23.40
CA HIS A 9 16.54 24.42 -23.74
C HIS A 9 15.69 24.10 -24.97
N LEU A 10 16.17 23.15 -25.78
CA LEU A 10 15.48 22.75 -27.01
C LEU A 10 14.25 21.89 -26.69
N PRO A 11 13.16 22.01 -27.47
CA PRO A 11 12.07 21.05 -27.43
C PRO A 11 12.55 19.65 -27.80
N GLY A 12 11.98 18.62 -27.18
CA GLY A 12 12.40 17.24 -27.42
C GLY A 12 11.89 16.26 -26.36
N LYS A 13 12.34 15.01 -26.48
CA LYS A 13 12.02 13.96 -25.51
C LYS A 13 13.10 13.87 -24.45
N TYR A 14 12.70 13.98 -23.18
CA TYR A 14 13.59 13.93 -22.04
C TYR A 14 13.14 12.82 -21.09
N ARG A 15 14.11 12.04 -20.59
CA ARG A 15 13.87 11.13 -19.47
C ARG A 15 13.93 11.95 -18.20
N VAL A 16 12.82 12.01 -17.47
CA VAL A 16 12.69 12.87 -16.29
C VAL A 16 12.15 12.09 -15.11
N SER A 17 12.61 12.44 -13.90
CA SER A 17 11.95 12.06 -12.66
C SER A 17 10.71 12.94 -12.48
N VAL A 18 9.56 12.33 -12.22
CA VAL A 18 8.30 13.07 -12.09
C VAL A 18 7.95 13.23 -10.62
N VAL A 19 7.63 14.45 -10.19
CA VAL A 19 7.17 14.77 -8.84
C VAL A 19 5.82 15.47 -8.96
N VAL A 20 4.78 14.94 -8.32
CA VAL A 20 3.41 15.48 -8.35
C VAL A 20 2.95 15.77 -6.94
N ASN A 21 2.62 17.03 -6.63
CA ASN A 21 2.22 17.46 -5.28
C ASN A 21 3.19 16.91 -4.20
N GLU A 22 4.50 17.14 -4.42
CA GLU A 22 5.61 16.69 -3.55
C GLU A 22 5.82 15.16 -3.49
N LYS A 23 4.95 14.36 -4.12
CA LYS A 23 5.10 12.90 -4.21
C LYS A 23 5.97 12.53 -5.41
N LYS A 24 7.09 11.88 -5.14
CA LYS A 24 7.94 11.29 -6.18
C LYS A 24 7.20 10.14 -6.87
N MET A 25 7.18 10.18 -8.19
CA MET A 25 6.66 9.15 -9.07
C MET A 25 7.82 8.48 -9.82
N GLU A 26 7.48 7.48 -10.62
CA GLU A 26 8.44 6.83 -11.51
C GLU A 26 8.98 7.79 -12.58
N SER A 27 10.27 7.63 -12.89
CA SER A 27 10.90 8.35 -13.99
C SER A 27 10.35 7.83 -15.32
N ARG A 28 9.99 8.74 -16.23
CA ARG A 28 9.40 8.43 -17.53
C ARG A 28 9.98 9.34 -18.61
N THR A 29 9.92 8.90 -19.86
CA THR A 29 10.34 9.74 -21.00
C THR A 29 9.14 10.55 -21.46
N LEU A 30 9.24 11.88 -21.38
CA LEU A 30 8.19 12.82 -21.76
C LEU A 30 8.67 13.71 -22.90
N GLU A 31 7.74 14.09 -23.77
CA GLU A 31 7.98 15.11 -24.78
C GLU A 31 7.77 16.49 -24.18
N PHE A 32 8.67 17.42 -24.44
CA PHE A 32 8.59 18.81 -24.06
C PHE A 32 8.53 19.67 -25.32
N LYS A 33 7.58 20.61 -25.33
CA LYS A 33 7.39 21.58 -26.42
C LYS A 33 7.87 22.95 -25.97
N ALA A 34 8.24 23.80 -26.92
CA ALA A 34 8.51 25.20 -26.62
C ALA A 34 7.24 25.85 -26.04
N ALA A 35 7.38 26.55 -24.93
CA ALA A 35 6.30 27.36 -24.38
C ALA A 35 5.97 28.50 -25.37
N THR A 36 4.68 28.74 -25.60
CA THR A 36 4.23 29.94 -26.32
C THR A 36 4.57 31.20 -25.51
N GLU A 37 4.56 32.36 -26.14
CA GLU A 37 4.86 33.64 -25.46
C GLU A 37 3.92 33.89 -24.27
N ALA A 38 2.62 33.56 -24.42
CA ALA A 38 1.63 33.65 -23.36
C ALA A 38 1.96 32.70 -22.18
N GLN A 39 2.35 31.45 -22.48
CA GLN A 39 2.74 30.48 -21.47
C GLN A 39 4.03 30.89 -20.75
N ARG A 40 5.02 31.39 -21.48
CA ARG A 40 6.27 31.90 -20.91
C ARG A 40 6.02 33.09 -19.99
N ALA A 41 5.10 33.99 -20.36
CA ALA A 41 4.70 35.11 -19.50
C ALA A 41 3.96 34.66 -18.22
N LYS A 42 3.15 33.59 -18.31
CA LYS A 42 2.37 33.04 -17.18
C LYS A 42 3.22 32.21 -16.21
N MET A 43 4.09 31.35 -16.73
CA MET A 43 4.79 30.32 -15.95
C MET A 43 6.27 30.64 -15.72
N GLY A 44 6.85 31.51 -16.55
CA GLY A 44 8.29 31.76 -16.55
C GLY A 44 9.13 30.65 -17.19
N GLU A 45 8.51 29.58 -17.71
CA GLU A 45 9.19 28.42 -18.28
C GLU A 45 9.43 28.58 -19.80
N SER A 46 10.50 27.98 -20.31
CA SER A 46 10.81 27.90 -21.74
C SER A 46 10.23 26.64 -22.40
N LEU A 47 9.98 25.59 -21.61
CA LEU A 47 9.47 24.31 -22.05
C LEU A 47 8.19 23.93 -21.29
N VAL A 48 7.27 23.28 -21.99
CA VAL A 48 6.05 22.71 -21.41
C VAL A 48 6.00 21.21 -21.65
N PRO A 49 5.67 20.40 -20.64
CA PRO A 49 5.50 18.96 -20.84
C PRO A 49 4.24 18.70 -21.67
N CYS A 50 4.38 17.93 -22.75
CA CYS A 50 3.25 17.33 -23.44
C CYS A 50 2.77 16.14 -22.60
N LEU A 51 1.64 16.32 -21.91
CA LEU A 51 0.98 15.28 -21.14
C LEU A 51 -0.36 14.95 -21.77
N SER A 52 -0.64 13.66 -21.86
CA SER A 52 -1.94 13.15 -22.29
C SER A 52 -2.92 13.02 -21.11
N ARG A 53 -4.22 12.90 -21.40
CA ARG A 53 -5.22 12.69 -20.32
C ARG A 53 -4.96 11.40 -19.56
N VAL A 54 -4.45 10.36 -20.23
CA VAL A 54 -4.11 9.06 -19.62
C VAL A 54 -2.94 9.22 -18.66
N GLN A 55 -1.91 9.98 -19.06
CA GLN A 55 -0.76 10.26 -18.20
C GLN A 55 -1.15 11.10 -16.97
N LEU A 56 -2.00 12.10 -17.14
CA LEU A 56 -2.52 12.90 -16.02
C LEU A 56 -3.36 12.03 -15.07
N GLU A 57 -4.17 11.11 -15.60
CA GLU A 57 -4.95 10.18 -14.80
C GLU A 57 -4.08 9.24 -13.95
N ASP A 58 -3.02 8.69 -14.56
CA ASP A 58 -1.99 7.88 -13.88
C ASP A 58 -1.27 8.68 -12.78
N MET A 59 -1.09 9.99 -12.99
CA MET A 59 -0.58 10.92 -11.98
C MET A 59 -1.59 11.26 -10.87
N GLY A 60 -2.79 10.69 -10.93
CA GLY A 60 -3.82 10.86 -9.91
C GLY A 60 -4.76 12.05 -10.15
N VAL A 61 -4.71 12.69 -11.32
CA VAL A 61 -5.65 13.75 -11.69
C VAL A 61 -7.02 13.15 -11.99
N ARG A 62 -8.08 13.81 -11.52
CA ARG A 62 -9.48 13.39 -11.68
C ARG A 62 -10.05 13.92 -12.99
N ILE A 63 -9.74 13.23 -14.09
CA ILE A 63 -10.12 13.60 -15.46
C ILE A 63 -11.64 13.80 -15.62
N ASP A 64 -12.46 12.99 -14.94
CA ASP A 64 -13.92 13.08 -15.02
C ASP A 64 -14.52 14.41 -14.52
N SER A 65 -13.77 15.17 -13.71
CA SER A 65 -14.21 16.49 -13.25
C SER A 65 -13.98 17.61 -14.25
N PHE A 66 -13.27 17.34 -15.36
CA PHE A 66 -12.91 18.32 -16.36
C PHE A 66 -13.37 17.86 -17.74
N PRO A 67 -14.55 18.31 -18.22
CA PRO A 67 -15.10 17.89 -19.51
C PRO A 67 -14.12 18.05 -20.68
N ALA A 68 -13.33 19.14 -20.68
CA ALA A 68 -12.31 19.38 -21.70
C ALA A 68 -11.22 18.30 -21.73
N LEU A 69 -10.77 17.79 -20.58
CA LEU A 69 -9.82 16.66 -20.52
C LEU A 69 -10.48 15.35 -20.95
N LYS A 70 -11.74 15.14 -20.55
CA LYS A 70 -12.52 13.93 -20.90
C LYS A 70 -12.82 13.83 -22.38
N MET A 71 -13.00 14.96 -23.07
CA MET A 71 -13.25 14.99 -24.52
C MET A 71 -11.98 14.96 -25.36
N ALA A 72 -10.82 15.30 -24.79
CA ALA A 72 -9.55 15.25 -25.50
C ALA A 72 -9.19 13.81 -25.90
N PRO A 73 -8.56 13.56 -27.06
CA PRO A 73 -8.10 12.22 -27.43
C PRO A 73 -7.16 11.62 -26.36
N PRO A 74 -7.19 10.30 -26.11
CA PRO A 74 -6.43 9.66 -25.03
C PRO A 74 -4.95 10.03 -24.97
N GLU A 75 -4.29 10.07 -26.13
CA GLU A 75 -2.84 10.28 -26.27
C GLU A 75 -2.47 11.70 -26.75
N ALA A 76 -3.44 12.60 -26.91
CA ALA A 76 -3.16 13.96 -27.34
C ALA A 76 -2.60 14.80 -26.18
N CYS A 77 -1.62 15.67 -26.47
CA CYS A 77 -1.17 16.67 -25.50
C CYS A 77 -2.34 17.59 -25.14
N VAL A 78 -2.59 17.77 -23.84
CA VAL A 78 -3.60 18.69 -23.33
C VAL A 78 -2.94 19.86 -22.60
N ALA A 79 -3.53 21.05 -22.74
CA ALA A 79 -3.15 22.24 -21.97
C ALA A 79 -3.72 22.16 -20.56
N PHE A 80 -3.19 21.24 -19.74
CA PHE A 80 -3.73 20.94 -18.42
C PHE A 80 -3.69 22.15 -17.47
N ASP A 81 -2.71 23.04 -17.64
CA ASP A 81 -2.51 24.27 -16.86
C ASP A 81 -3.52 25.38 -17.19
N ASP A 82 -4.20 25.27 -18.34
CA ASP A 82 -5.34 26.13 -18.72
C ASP A 82 -6.67 25.48 -18.32
N ILE A 83 -6.76 24.16 -18.37
CA ILE A 83 -7.99 23.42 -18.05
C ILE A 83 -8.20 23.29 -16.53
N ILE A 84 -7.11 23.11 -15.77
CA ILE A 84 -7.13 22.94 -14.31
C ILE A 84 -6.61 24.22 -13.67
N PRO A 85 -7.47 25.05 -13.06
CA PRO A 85 -7.03 26.28 -12.41
C PRO A 85 -6.00 25.99 -11.31
N GLN A 86 -4.95 26.81 -11.23
CA GLN A 86 -3.85 26.66 -10.27
C GLN A 86 -3.01 25.38 -10.44
N ALA A 87 -3.16 24.65 -11.55
CA ALA A 87 -2.16 23.67 -11.93
C ALA A 87 -0.91 24.37 -12.48
N ALA A 88 0.26 23.87 -12.12
CA ALA A 88 1.54 24.40 -12.59
C ALA A 88 2.54 23.27 -12.83
N SER A 89 3.50 23.54 -13.71
CA SER A 89 4.64 22.66 -13.95
C SER A 89 5.92 23.47 -14.02
N HIS A 90 6.98 22.93 -13.44
CA HIS A 90 8.33 23.44 -13.51
C HIS A 90 9.26 22.31 -13.91
N PHE A 91 10.08 22.52 -14.93
CA PHE A 91 11.06 21.53 -15.35
C PHE A 91 12.46 21.97 -14.94
N ASP A 92 12.97 21.31 -13.90
CA ASP A 92 14.37 21.47 -13.51
C ASP A 92 15.24 20.64 -14.46
N PHE A 93 15.90 21.32 -15.39
CA PHE A 93 16.78 20.69 -16.36
C PHE A 93 18.06 20.12 -15.73
N ALA A 94 18.58 20.75 -14.68
CA ALA A 94 19.82 20.32 -14.04
C ALA A 94 19.65 18.96 -13.36
N ASP A 95 18.53 18.79 -12.67
CA ASP A 95 18.19 17.54 -11.96
C ASP A 95 17.31 16.58 -12.79
N GLN A 96 17.03 16.92 -14.06
CA GLN A 96 16.11 16.19 -14.94
C GLN A 96 14.79 15.84 -14.23
N THR A 97 14.23 16.81 -13.51
CA THR A 97 13.07 16.60 -12.65
C THR A 97 11.92 17.50 -13.08
N LEU A 98 10.79 16.87 -13.42
CA LEU A 98 9.53 17.57 -13.69
C LEU A 98 8.73 17.66 -12.39
N ILE A 99 8.57 18.87 -11.88
CA ILE A 99 7.79 19.18 -10.69
C ILE A 99 6.44 19.71 -11.13
N MET A 100 5.36 19.07 -10.68
CA MET A 100 3.99 19.48 -10.98
C MET A 100 3.19 19.65 -9.71
N SER A 101 2.33 20.66 -9.72
CA SER A 101 1.36 20.91 -8.66
C SER A 101 -0.04 20.97 -9.25
N PHE A 102 -0.99 20.34 -8.56
CA PHE A 102 -2.41 20.34 -8.89
C PHE A 102 -3.22 20.63 -7.63
N PRO A 103 -4.29 21.43 -7.71
CA PRO A 103 -5.17 21.66 -6.57
C PRO A 103 -5.81 20.34 -6.11
N GLN A 104 -6.01 20.19 -4.80
CA GLN A 104 -6.57 18.95 -4.22
C GLN A 104 -7.97 18.61 -4.79
N ALA A 105 -8.75 19.61 -5.19
CA ALA A 105 -10.04 19.41 -5.84
C ALA A 105 -9.95 18.75 -7.22
N ALA A 106 -8.80 18.85 -7.90
CA ALA A 106 -8.51 18.21 -9.18
C ALA A 106 -7.89 16.81 -9.04
N MET A 107 -7.57 16.38 -7.81
CA MET A 107 -6.93 15.09 -7.55
C MET A 107 -7.96 14.02 -7.14
N LYS A 108 -7.68 12.76 -7.51
CA LYS A 108 -8.40 11.60 -7.00
C LYS A 108 -8.18 11.54 -5.49
N GLN A 109 -9.28 11.45 -4.74
CA GLN A 109 -9.25 11.37 -3.28
C GLN A 109 -8.95 9.94 -2.89
N THR A 110 -7.70 9.63 -2.57
CA THR A 110 -7.36 8.43 -1.79
C THR A 110 -7.42 8.80 -0.31
N ALA A 111 -8.33 8.17 0.44
CA ALA A 111 -8.36 8.34 1.89
C ALA A 111 -7.00 7.91 2.46
N ARG A 112 -6.46 8.69 3.42
CA ARG A 112 -5.17 8.36 4.05
C ARG A 112 -5.24 6.96 4.65
N GLY A 113 -4.26 6.12 4.33
CA GLY A 113 -4.22 4.72 4.77
C GLY A 113 -4.88 3.70 3.83
N THR A 114 -5.43 4.14 2.69
CA THR A 114 -5.95 3.20 1.67
C THR A 114 -4.79 2.55 0.93
N VAL A 115 -4.69 1.22 1.01
CA VAL A 115 -3.75 0.43 0.21
C VAL A 115 -4.44 0.08 -1.11
N PRO A 116 -3.83 0.37 -2.28
CA PRO A 116 -4.41 0.00 -3.58
C PRO A 116 -4.74 -1.49 -3.64
N GLU A 117 -5.89 -1.85 -4.22
CA GLU A 117 -6.31 -3.25 -4.40
C GLU A 117 -5.25 -4.08 -5.16
N SER A 118 -4.51 -3.46 -6.07
CA SER A 118 -3.41 -4.10 -6.80
C SER A 118 -2.22 -4.52 -5.94
N GLN A 119 -2.12 -4.01 -4.70
CA GLN A 119 -1.09 -4.38 -3.74
C GLN A 119 -1.58 -5.38 -2.69
N TRP A 120 -2.85 -5.81 -2.78
CA TRP A 120 -3.38 -6.80 -1.86
C TRP A 120 -2.84 -8.17 -2.25
N ASP A 121 -2.15 -8.82 -1.31
CA ASP A 121 -1.77 -10.22 -1.44
C ASP A 121 -2.96 -11.09 -1.02
N GLU A 122 -3.45 -11.93 -1.94
CA GLU A 122 -4.56 -12.85 -1.68
C GLU A 122 -4.16 -14.00 -0.74
N GLY A 123 -2.87 -14.11 -0.42
CA GLY A 123 -2.31 -15.20 0.37
C GLY A 123 -2.21 -16.49 -0.44
N VAL A 124 -1.66 -17.52 0.19
CA VAL A 124 -1.50 -18.86 -0.41
C VAL A 124 -2.47 -19.86 0.20
N ASN A 125 -2.84 -20.86 -0.59
CA ASN A 125 -3.56 -22.03 -0.09
C ASN A 125 -2.71 -22.72 0.99
N ALA A 126 -3.28 -22.91 2.17
CA ALA A 126 -2.56 -23.47 3.31
C ALA A 126 -3.44 -24.40 4.16
N LEU A 127 -2.82 -25.41 4.74
CA LEU A 127 -3.37 -26.21 5.83
C LEU A 127 -2.62 -25.86 7.12
N LEU A 128 -3.33 -25.64 8.22
CA LEU A 128 -2.79 -25.26 9.51
C LEU A 128 -3.15 -26.30 10.57
N VAL A 129 -2.21 -26.62 11.45
CA VAL A 129 -2.43 -27.43 12.65
C VAL A 129 -1.72 -26.74 13.82
N ASP A 130 -2.48 -26.41 14.86
CA ASP A 130 -2.03 -25.83 16.13
C ASP A 130 -2.25 -26.86 17.24
N TYR A 131 -1.27 -26.99 18.14
CA TYR A 131 -1.32 -27.95 19.24
C TYR A 131 -0.94 -27.27 20.56
N ASN A 132 -1.68 -27.58 21.62
CA ASN A 132 -1.33 -27.19 22.97
C ASN A 132 -1.41 -28.41 23.90
N PHE A 133 -0.30 -28.73 24.56
CA PHE A 133 -0.20 -29.83 25.50
C PHE A 133 0.18 -29.28 26.88
N SER A 134 -0.61 -29.60 27.90
CA SER A 134 -0.32 -29.24 29.29
C SER A 134 -0.49 -30.43 30.22
N GLY A 135 0.26 -30.43 31.30
CA GLY A 135 0.20 -31.45 32.35
C GLY A 135 0.21 -30.81 33.72
N SER A 136 -0.54 -31.37 34.67
CA SER A 136 -0.58 -30.94 36.05
C SER A 136 -0.54 -32.15 36.99
N ASN A 137 0.24 -32.04 38.05
CA ASN A 137 0.27 -33.01 39.14
C ASN A 137 -0.32 -32.34 40.39
N ALA A 138 -1.26 -33.01 41.05
CA ALA A 138 -1.81 -32.63 42.34
C ALA A 138 -1.53 -33.73 43.38
N SER A 139 -0.69 -33.44 44.37
CA SER A 139 -0.46 -34.29 45.53
C SER A 139 -1.24 -33.77 46.74
N TYR A 140 -1.97 -34.65 47.42
CA TYR A 140 -2.68 -34.36 48.66
C TYR A 140 -2.12 -35.25 49.79
N ASP A 141 -1.48 -34.61 50.75
CA ASP A 141 -0.97 -35.24 51.97
C ASP A 141 -1.93 -34.95 53.13
N ALA A 142 -2.66 -35.97 53.56
CA ALA A 142 -3.52 -35.90 54.73
C ALA A 142 -2.67 -36.11 55.99
N HIS A 143 -2.46 -35.03 56.75
CA HIS A 143 -1.59 -34.97 57.94
C HIS A 143 -1.98 -35.93 59.09
N ASP A 144 -3.10 -36.66 58.97
CA ASP A 144 -3.67 -37.56 59.98
C ASP A 144 -4.04 -38.97 59.41
N SER A 145 -3.63 -39.29 58.17
CA SER A 145 -3.86 -40.61 57.57
C SER A 145 -2.65 -41.11 56.76
N GLU A 146 -2.31 -42.39 56.84
CA GLU A 146 -1.18 -43.04 56.10
C GLU A 146 -1.38 -43.10 54.56
N THR A 147 -2.38 -42.41 54.02
CA THR A 147 -2.74 -42.44 52.60
C THR A 147 -2.43 -41.10 51.94
N SER A 148 -1.43 -41.08 51.07
CA SER A 148 -1.14 -39.95 50.17
C SER A 148 -1.81 -40.19 48.82
N TYR A 149 -2.46 -39.15 48.28
CA TYR A 149 -3.12 -39.20 46.98
C TYR A 149 -2.34 -38.36 45.98
N ASN A 150 -1.97 -38.97 44.85
CA ASN A 150 -1.41 -38.25 43.72
C ASN A 150 -2.36 -38.35 42.53
N SER A 151 -2.63 -37.22 41.88
CA SER A 151 -3.41 -37.13 40.66
C SER A 151 -2.61 -36.41 39.58
N ASP A 152 -2.29 -37.13 38.51
CA ASP A 152 -1.71 -36.57 37.30
C ASP A 152 -2.82 -36.30 36.28
N SER A 153 -2.81 -35.14 35.64
CA SER A 153 -3.74 -34.80 34.56
C SER A 153 -2.96 -34.28 33.36
N TYR A 154 -3.31 -34.78 32.18
CA TYR A 154 -2.74 -34.39 30.90
C TYR A 154 -3.85 -33.88 29.98
N TYR A 155 -3.57 -32.78 29.30
CA TYR A 155 -4.49 -32.08 28.44
C TYR A 155 -3.84 -31.87 27.07
N LEU A 156 -4.51 -32.29 26.01
CA LEU A 156 -4.09 -32.03 24.63
C LEU A 156 -5.24 -31.35 23.87
N ASN A 157 -4.94 -30.18 23.32
CA ASN A 157 -5.81 -29.45 22.40
C ASN A 157 -5.18 -29.42 21.01
N LEU A 158 -5.94 -29.82 20.00
CA LEU A 158 -5.53 -29.78 18.60
C LEU A 158 -6.55 -28.95 17.81
N ARG A 159 -6.09 -27.89 17.15
CA ARG A 159 -6.90 -27.06 16.24
C ARG A 159 -6.36 -27.22 14.83
N SER A 160 -7.24 -27.44 13.86
CA SER A 160 -6.85 -27.51 12.46
C SER A 160 -7.65 -26.50 11.65
N GLY A 161 -7.03 -25.96 10.59
CA GLY A 161 -7.67 -24.99 9.71
C GLY A 161 -7.12 -25.08 8.31
N MET A 162 -7.83 -24.45 7.38
CA MET A 162 -7.36 -24.29 6.01
C MET A 162 -7.69 -22.89 5.48
N ASN A 163 -6.79 -22.36 4.67
CA ASN A 163 -7.00 -21.17 3.85
C ASN A 163 -7.09 -21.61 2.39
N LEU A 164 -8.19 -21.25 1.73
CA LEU A 164 -8.38 -21.43 0.29
C LEU A 164 -8.48 -20.05 -0.35
N GLY A 165 -7.45 -19.69 -1.11
CA GLY A 165 -7.31 -18.45 -1.84
C GLY A 165 -8.33 -18.36 -2.98
N HIS A 166 -9.45 -17.72 -2.66
CA HIS A 166 -10.19 -16.74 -3.47
C HIS A 166 -11.38 -16.30 -2.60
N GLY A 167 -11.22 -15.23 -1.80
CA GLY A 167 -12.33 -14.63 -1.05
C GLY A 167 -12.29 -14.69 0.49
N GLY A 168 -11.16 -15.02 1.13
CA GLY A 168 -10.98 -14.79 2.58
C GLY A 168 -11.70 -15.74 3.54
N TYR A 169 -12.06 -16.95 3.09
CA TYR A 169 -12.70 -17.94 3.96
C TYR A 169 -11.65 -18.78 4.67
N VAL A 170 -11.37 -18.44 5.94
CA VAL A 170 -10.63 -19.33 6.85
C VAL A 170 -11.63 -20.26 7.51
N THR A 171 -11.60 -21.55 7.17
CA THR A 171 -12.40 -22.56 7.87
C THR A 171 -11.54 -23.20 8.95
N ILE A 172 -11.91 -22.96 10.21
CA ILE A 172 -11.29 -23.61 11.37
C ILE A 172 -12.21 -24.78 11.77
N ALA A 173 -11.70 -26.00 11.70
CA ALA A 173 -12.43 -27.15 12.21
C ALA A 173 -12.44 -27.10 13.76
N PRO A 174 -13.56 -27.41 14.43
CA PRO A 174 -13.61 -27.43 15.89
C PRO A 174 -12.55 -28.38 16.43
N GLY A 175 -11.74 -27.88 17.37
CA GLY A 175 -10.63 -28.64 17.94
C GLY A 175 -11.13 -29.85 18.74
N ARG A 176 -10.34 -30.94 18.73
CA ARG A 176 -10.62 -32.11 19.56
C ARG A 176 -9.82 -31.98 20.86
N GLU A 177 -10.53 -31.94 21.97
CA GLU A 177 -9.95 -31.91 23.31
C GLU A 177 -9.85 -33.35 23.84
N THR A 178 -8.69 -33.73 24.36
CA THR A 178 -8.50 -35.03 25.02
C THR A 178 -7.83 -34.81 26.37
N THR A 179 -8.52 -35.22 27.44
CA THR A 179 -8.04 -35.15 28.82
C THR A 179 -7.84 -36.57 29.34
N VAL A 180 -6.67 -36.85 29.88
CA VAL A 180 -6.33 -38.12 30.52
C VAL A 180 -5.93 -37.83 31.95
N THR A 181 -6.66 -38.38 32.93
CA THR A 181 -6.37 -38.24 34.36
C THR A 181 -6.02 -39.60 34.93
N THR A 182 -4.88 -39.69 35.61
CA THR A 182 -4.37 -40.90 36.26
C THR A 182 -4.33 -40.65 37.76
N HIS A 183 -4.89 -41.57 38.55
CA HIS A 183 -4.86 -41.51 40.02
C HIS A 183 -3.93 -42.59 40.57
N GLY A 184 -2.96 -42.19 41.39
CA GLY A 184 -2.06 -43.08 42.13
C GLY A 184 -2.29 -42.95 43.63
N ILE A 185 -2.50 -44.07 44.32
CA ILE A 185 -2.52 -44.15 45.78
C ILE A 185 -1.15 -44.69 46.21
N THR A 186 -0.39 -43.89 46.94
CA THR A 186 0.88 -44.34 47.52
C THR A 186 0.64 -44.64 49.00
N LEU A 187 0.66 -45.93 49.36
CA LEU A 187 0.66 -46.37 50.75
C LEU A 187 2.08 -46.20 51.31
N ALA A 188 2.24 -45.26 52.23
CA ALA A 188 3.47 -45.15 52.99
C ALA A 188 3.59 -46.41 53.87
N HIS A 189 4.64 -47.21 53.65
CA HIS A 189 4.96 -48.32 54.55
C HIS A 189 5.79 -47.77 55.74
N PRO A 190 5.59 -48.29 56.96
CA PRO A 190 6.23 -47.79 58.19
C PRO A 190 7.75 -48.02 58.25
#